data_AF-A0A2S6AJV4-F1
#
_entry.id   AF-A0A2S6AJV4-F1
#
_cell.length_a   1.000
_cell.length_b   1.000
_cell.length_c   1.000
_cell.angle_alpha   90.00
_cell.angle_beta   90.00
_cell.angle_gamma   90.00
#
_symmetry.space_group_name_H-M   'P 1'
#
loop_
_entity.id
_entity.type
_entity.pdbx_description
1 polymer ?
#
loop_
_entity_poly.entity_id
_entity_poly.type
_entity_poly.pdbx_seq_one_letter_code
_entity_poly.pdbx_strand_id
1 'polypeptide(L)' 'MSIREYEPGDVVYFPAGPFNGICAVVQQVDEQRAQLRLSFSEGVAHREGNVLRERRHSLTVGFDEVELL' A
#
# COMPACT_ATOMS: atom_id res chain seq x y z
N MET A 1 -14.45 -18.50 3.09
CA MET A 1 -13.80 -17.17 2.92
C MET A 1 -12.53 -17.24 3.73
N SER A 2 -11.37 -17.35 3.07
CA SER A 2 -10.11 -17.37 3.82
C SER A 2 -9.91 -16.00 4.46
N ILE A 3 -9.61 -15.98 5.75
CA ILE A 3 -8.99 -14.82 6.37
C ILE A 3 -7.67 -14.64 5.61
N ARG A 4 -7.58 -13.60 4.78
CA ARG A 4 -6.30 -13.19 4.18
C ARG A 4 -5.55 -12.51 5.31
N GLU A 5 -4.56 -13.21 5.86
CA GLU A 5 -3.63 -12.63 6.82
C GLU A 5 -2.69 -11.74 6.03
N TYR A 6 -2.78 -10.43 6.26
CA TYR A 6 -1.84 -9.47 5.69
C TYR A 6 -0.53 -9.53 6.47
N GLU A 7 0.60 -9.38 5.79
CA GLU A 7 1.92 -9.31 6.40
C GLU A 7 2.71 -8.08 5.91
N PRO A 8 3.62 -7.52 6.74
CA PRO A 8 4.56 -6.50 6.26
C PRO A 8 5.38 -7.00 5.07
N GLY A 9 5.35 -6.23 3.97
CA GLY A 9 5.98 -6.57 2.70
C GLY A 9 4.97 -6.98 1.62
N ASP A 10 3.73 -7.32 1.99
CA ASP A 10 2.69 -7.65 1.02
C ASP A 10 2.40 -6.47 0.09
N VAL A 11 2.13 -6.81 -1.17
CA VAL A 11 1.64 -5.85 -2.15
C VAL A 11 0.14 -5.97 -2.22
N VAL A 12 -0.54 -4.86 -1.95
CA VAL A 12 -1.99 -4.73 -2.05
C VAL A 12 -2.35 -3.71 -3.11
N TYR A 13 -3.57 -3.78 -3.61
CA TYR A 13 -4.13 -2.77 -4.51
C TYR A 13 -5.50 -2.30 -4.01
N PHE A 14 -5.86 -1.08 -4.39
CA PHE A 14 -7.18 -0.51 -4.11
C PHE A 14 -8.15 -0.87 -5.27
N PRO A 15 -9.21 -1.67 -5.04
CA PRO A 15 -10.15 -2.04 -6.09
C PRO A 15 -11.18 -0.94 -6.41
N ALA A 16 -11.35 0.06 -5.52
CA ALA A 16 -12.34 1.13 -5.63
C ALA A 16 -11.89 2.41 -4.92
N GLY A 17 -12.66 3.49 -5.10
CA GLY A 17 -12.42 4.78 -4.42
C GLY A 17 -11.39 5.69 -5.11
N PRO A 18 -10.94 6.77 -4.45
CA PRO A 18 -10.06 7.78 -5.05
C PRO A 18 -8.65 7.26 -5.36
N PHE A 19 -8.23 6.18 -4.71
CA PHE A 19 -6.94 5.53 -4.92
C PHE A 19 -7.05 4.27 -5.80
N ASN A 20 -8.19 4.04 -6.46
CA ASN A 20 -8.41 2.87 -7.33
C ASN A 20 -7.23 2.63 -8.29
N GLY A 21 -6.74 1.40 -8.32
CA GLY A 21 -5.67 0.96 -9.22
C GLY A 21 -4.26 1.26 -8.73
N ILE A 22 -4.10 1.92 -7.58
CA ILE A 22 -2.80 2.11 -6.95
C ILE A 22 -2.40 0.84 -6.22
N CYS A 23 -1.15 0.40 -6.44
CA CYS A 23 -0.52 -0.62 -5.62
C CYS A 23 0.24 0.02 -4.46
N ALA A 24 0.22 -0.63 -3.31
CA ALA A 24 0.92 -0.19 -2.11
C ALA A 24 1.53 -1.38 -1.38
N VAL A 25 2.57 -1.11 -0.59
CA VAL A 25 3.25 -2.11 0.21
C VAL A 25 2.80 -1.99 1.66
N VAL A 26 2.40 -3.10 2.27
CA VAL A 26 2.08 -3.18 3.69
C VAL A 26 3.35 -2.96 4.50
N GLN A 27 3.35 -1.95 5.36
CA GLN A 27 4.45 -1.63 6.28
C GLN A 27 4.18 -2.19 7.68
N GLN A 28 2.92 -2.12 8.13
CA GLN A 28 2.50 -2.60 9.45
C GLN A 28 1.05 -3.08 9.40
N VAL A 29 0.75 -4.06 10.25
CA VAL A 29 -0.59 -4.64 10.42
C VAL A 29 -1.03 -4.41 11.86
N ASP A 30 -2.20 -3.81 12.03
CA ASP A 30 -2.88 -3.65 13.31
C ASP A 30 -4.15 -4.51 13.29
N GLU A 31 -4.01 -5.75 13.78
CA GLU A 31 -5.12 -6.71 13.87
C GLU A 31 -6.20 -6.26 14.87
N GLN A 32 -5.82 -5.51 15.91
CA GLN A 32 -6.75 -5.04 16.93
C GLN A 32 -7.74 -4.03 16.35
N ARG A 33 -7.29 -3.22 15.38
CA ARG A 33 -8.11 -2.21 14.70
C ARG A 33 -8.56 -2.63 13.30
N ALA A 34 -8.13 -3.80 12.83
CA ALA A 34 -8.31 -4.24 11.43
C ALA A 34 -7.81 -3.18 10.42
N GLN A 35 -6.60 -2.66 10.66
CA GLN A 35 -6.00 -1.59 9.86
C GLN A 35 -4.60 -1.96 9.34
N LEU A 36 -4.26 -1.49 8.15
CA LEU A 36 -2.95 -1.59 7.54
C LEU A 36 -2.32 -0.22 7.42
N ARG A 37 -1.03 -0.12 7.73
CA ARG A 37 -0.23 1.02 7.30
C ARG A 37 0.48 0.68 6.01
N LEU A 38 0.21 1.45 4.97
CA LEU A 38 0.70 1.25 3.63
C LEU A 38 1.71 2.31 3.22
N SER A 39 2.59 1.98 2.30
CA SER A 39 3.42 2.93 1.57
C SER A 39 3.28 2.74 0.06
N PHE A 40 3.13 3.82 -0.69
CA PHE A 40 3.09 3.77 -2.15
C PHE A 40 3.84 4.97 -2.75
N SER A 41 4.28 4.80 -3.99
CA SER A 41 4.98 5.83 -4.75
C SER A 41 3.99 6.52 -5.69
N GLU A 42 4.05 7.85 -5.75
CA GLU A 42 3.35 8.64 -6.75
C GLU A 42 4.27 8.90 -7.95
N GLY A 43 3.78 8.56 -9.14
CA GLY A 43 4.48 8.79 -10.40
C GLY A 43 5.57 7.76 -10.69
N VAL A 44 6.25 7.97 -11.82
CA VAL A 44 7.38 7.13 -12.23
C VAL A 44 8.62 7.61 -11.49
N ALA A 45 9.34 6.69 -10.84
CA ALA A 45 10.62 7.02 -10.23
C ALA A 45 11.56 7.61 -11.30
N HIS A 46 12.12 8.78 -11.02
CA HIS A 46 12.99 9.49 -11.95
C HIS A 46 14.39 9.65 -11.37
N ARG A 47 15.37 9.81 -12.27
CA ARG A 47 16.76 9.95 -11.88
C ARG A 47 17.14 11.43 -11.82
N GLU A 48 17.57 11.90 -10.65
CA GLU A 48 18.20 13.21 -10.48
C GLU A 48 19.70 13.01 -10.25
N GLY A 49 20.48 13.26 -11.30
CA GLY A 49 21.91 12.94 -11.29
C GLY A 49 22.16 11.43 -11.19
N ASN A 50 22.61 10.97 -10.02
CA ASN A 50 22.85 9.55 -9.73
C ASN A 50 21.92 8.96 -8.66
N VAL A 51 20.87 9.70 -8.27
CA VAL A 51 19.93 9.27 -7.24
C VAL A 51 18.57 8.99 -7.88
N LEU A 52 17.99 7.83 -7.56
CA LEU A 52 16.60 7.53 -7.87
C LEU A 52 15.71 8.29 -6.89
N ARG A 53 14.85 9.16 -7.40
CA ARG A 53 13.87 9.89 -6.61
C ARG A 53 12.47 9.41 -6.94
N GLU A 54 11.67 9.31 -5.90
CA GLU A 54 10.25 9.04 -5.96
C GLU A 54 9.55 9.81 -4.84
N ARG A 55 8.27 10.13 -5.05
CA ARG A 55 7.43 10.70 -4.00
C ARG A 55 6.74 9.54 -3.28
N ARG A 56 7.21 9.22 -2.08
CA ARG A 56 6.57 8.20 -1.23
C ARG A 56 5.51 8.83 -0.36
N HIS A 57 4.36 8.18 -0.31
CA HIS A 57 3.25 8.49 0.57
C HIS A 57 3.04 7.36 1.56
N SER A 58 2.39 7.67 2.67
CA SER A 58 1.94 6.66 3.64
C SER A 58 0.48 6.90 3.98
N LEU A 59 -0.28 5.83 4.10
CA LEU A 59 -1.71 5.88 4.39
C LEU A 59 -2.08 4.74 5.34
N THR A 60 -3.02 4.98 6.24
CA THR A 60 -3.64 3.92 7.05
C THR A 60 -5.02 3.62 6.50
N VAL A 61 -5.32 2.35 6.27
CA VAL A 61 -6.55 1.87 5.63
C VAL A 61 -7.14 0.69 6.39
N GLY A 62 -8.44 0.44 6.21
CA GLY A 62 -9.10 -0.78 6.66
C GLY A 62 -8.73 -2.00 5.81
N PHE A 63 -8.88 -3.19 6.38
CA PHE A 63 -8.66 -4.47 5.67
C PHE A 63 -9.59 -4.67 4.46
N ASP A 64 -10.72 -3.99 4.44
CA ASP A 64 -11.77 -4.03 3.42
C ASP A 64 -11.57 -3.04 2.27
N GLU A 65 -10.64 -2.10 2.41
CA GLU A 65 -10.36 -1.08 1.39
C GLU A 65 -9.37 -1.55 0.32
N VAL A 66 -8.70 -2.68 0.54
CA VAL A 66 -7.64 -3.21 -0.32
C VAL A 66 -7.75 -4.72 -0.53
N GLU A 67 -7.08 -5.20 -1.55
CA GLU A 67 -6.94 -6.63 -1.83
C GLU A 67 -5.48 -6.99 -2.10
N LEU A 68 -5.05 -8.21 -1.72
CA LEU A 68 -3.76 -8.76 -2.12
C LEU A 68 -3.68 -8.90 -3.64
N LEU A 69 -2.55 -8.45 -4.21
CA LEU A 69 -2.22 -8.60 -5.63
C LEU A 69 -1.65 -9.98 -5.94
#